data_AF-A0AAN0SRM5-F1
#
_entry.id   AF-A0AAN0SRM5-F1
#
_cell.length_a   1.000
_cell.length_b   1.000
_cell.length_c   1.000
_cell.angle_alpha   90.00
_cell.angle_beta   90.00
_cell.angle_gamma   90.00
#
_symmetry.space_group_name_H-M   'P 1'
#
loop_
_entity.id
_entity.type
_entity.pdbx_description
1 polymer ?
#
loop_
_entity_poly.entity_id
_entity_poly.type
_entity_poly.pdbx_seq_one_letter_code
_entity_poly.pdbx_strand_id
1 'polypeptide(L)' 'MKLTIYFDGQFWIGIVEMFENNKLKVCKHTFGSEPKDSEILDFIFHDMVPLLKSTSGVKKLY' A
#
# COMPACT_ATOMS: atom_id res chain seq x y z
N MET A 1 -1.58 10.53 1.79
CA MET A 1 -1.19 9.15 1.42
C MET A 1 -0.18 8.67 2.43
N LYS A 2 -0.28 7.43 2.88
CA LYS A 2 0.66 6.82 3.85
C LYS A 2 1.00 5.41 3.38
N LEU A 3 2.28 5.04 3.44
CA LEU A 3 2.76 3.67 3.28
C LEU A 3 3.25 3.18 4.63
N THR A 4 2.72 2.06 5.09
CA THR A 4 3.18 1.37 6.30
C THR A 4 3.74 0.02 5.89
N ILE A 5 5.02 -0.22 6.20
CA ILE A 5 5.66 -1.51 5.96
C ILE A 5 5.85 -2.21 7.30
N TYR A 6 5.42 -3.46 7.38
CA TYR A 6 5.60 -4.28 8.58
C TYR A 6 5.81 -5.74 8.21
N PHE A 7 6.38 -6.50 9.14
CA PHE A 7 6.53 -7.96 9.03
C PHE A 7 5.37 -8.64 9.76
N ASP A 8 4.65 -9.54 9.10
CA ASP A 8 3.46 -10.21 9.66
C ASP A 8 3.77 -11.56 10.35
N GLY A 9 5.05 -11.95 10.38
CA GLY A 9 5.51 -13.25 10.89
C GLY A 9 5.90 -14.23 9.79
N GLN A 10 5.50 -13.98 8.54
CA GLN A 10 5.89 -14.80 7.38
C GLN A 10 6.46 -13.95 6.25
N PHE A 11 5.86 -12.78 5.99
CA PHE A 11 6.25 -11.91 4.89
C PHE A 11 6.30 -10.44 5.31
N TRP A 12 7.09 -9.68 4.54
CA TRP A 12 7.03 -8.23 4.59
C TRP A 12 5.86 -7.72 3.76
N ILE A 13 5.03 -6.90 4.39
CA ILE A 13 3.78 -6.38 3.82
C ILE A 13 3.80 -4.86 3.85
N GLY A 14 3.51 -4.26 2.69
CA GLY A 14 3.25 -2.85 2.52
C GLY A 14 1.74 -2.58 2.47
N ILE A 15 1.25 -1.75 3.38
CA ILE A 15 -0.11 -1.22 3.35
C ILE A 15 -0.08 0.23 2.92
N VAL A 16 -0.79 0.53 1.84
CA VAL A 16 -0.94 1.90 1.35
C VAL A 16 -2.34 2.41 1.69
N GLU A 17 -2.39 3.56 2.33
CA GLU A 17 -3.62 4.25 2.73
C GLU A 17 -3.73 5.59 2.00
N MET A 18 -4.84 5.80 1.30
CA MET A 18 -5.17 7.06 0.65
C MET A 18 -6.56 7.52 1.05
N PHE A 19 -6.63 8.72 1.61
CA PHE A 19 -7.87 9.39 1.93
C PHE A 19 -8.17 10.41 0.83
N GLU A 20 -9.30 10.25 0.17
CA GLU A 20 -9.76 11.13 -0.91
C GLU A 20 -11.28 11.23 -0.86
N ASN A 21 -11.86 12.44 -0.90
CA ASN A 21 -13.32 12.66 -0.94
C ASN A 21 -14.12 11.85 0.11
N ASN A 22 -13.67 11.87 1.37
CA ASN A 22 -14.27 11.13 2.49
C ASN A 22 -14.31 9.59 2.30
N LYS A 23 -13.47 9.08 1.40
CA LYS A 23 -13.31 7.65 1.11
C LYS A 23 -11.87 7.26 1.44
N LEU A 24 -11.74 6.20 2.22
CA LEU A 24 -10.45 5.58 2.48
C LEU A 24 -10.25 4.43 1.48
N LYS A 25 -9.23 4.56 0.65
CA LYS A 25 -8.71 3.50 -0.21
C LYS A 25 -7.52 2.86 0.48
N VAL A 26 -7.55 1.54 0.58
CA VAL A 26 -6.44 0.76 1.14
C VAL A 26 -6.04 -0.30 0.14
N CYS A 27 -4.75 -0.44 -0.12
CA CYS A 27 -4.21 -1.59 -0.84
C CYS A 27 -3.10 -2.26 -0.03
N LYS A 28 -2.94 -3.56 -0.28
CA LYS A 28 -1.89 -4.40 0.31
C LYS A 28 -0.97 -4.87 -0.80
N HIS A 29 0.32 -4.72 -0.58
CA HIS A 29 1.39 -5.29 -1.38
C HIS A 29 2.22 -6.23 -0.51
N THR A 30 2.57 -7.41 -1.04
CA THR A 30 3.40 -8.39 -0.33
C THR A 30 4.76 -8.43 -1.00
N PHE A 31 5.79 -7.94 -0.30
CA PHE A 31 7.19 -7.98 -0.74
C PHE A 31 7.79 -9.39 -0.59
N GLY A 32 7.26 -10.17 0.36
CA GLY A 32 7.74 -11.52 0.63
C GLY A 32 8.95 -11.48 1.57
N SER A 33 10.14 -11.20 1.05
CA SER A 33 11.35 -11.01 1.85
C SER A 33 11.51 -9.55 2.31
N GLU A 34 12.50 -9.28 3.18
CA GLU A 34 12.79 -7.90 3.62
C GLU A 34 13.13 -7.02 2.42
N PRO A 35 12.27 -6.02 2.10
CA PRO A 35 12.45 -5.19 0.93
C PRO A 35 13.61 -4.23 1.17
N LYS A 36 14.42 -4.01 0.13
CA LYS A 36 15.47 -3.00 0.16
C LYS A 36 14.87 -1.61 -0.07
N ASP A 37 15.56 -0.57 0.38
CA ASP A 37 15.16 0.82 0.14
C ASP A 37 14.88 1.11 -1.33
N SER A 38 15.68 0.55 -2.25
CA SER A 38 15.46 0.69 -3.69
C SER A 38 14.15 0.07 -4.18
N GLU A 39 13.77 -1.08 -3.62
CA GLU A 39 12.52 -1.78 -3.96
C GLU A 39 11.30 -1.03 -3.40
N ILE A 40 11.44 -0.50 -2.17
CA ILE A 40 10.42 0.36 -1.56
C ILE A 40 10.22 1.64 -2.39
N LEU A 41 11.31 2.28 -2.81
CA LEU A 41 11.25 3.48 -3.65
C LEU A 41 10.60 3.16 -5.01
N ASP A 42 11.00 2.07 -5.65
CA ASP A 42 10.42 1.64 -6.92
C ASP A 42 8.91 1.42 -6.81
N PHE A 43 8.49 0.73 -5.75
CA PHE A 43 7.07 0.53 -5.43
C PHE A 43 6.33 1.86 -5.23
N ILE A 44 6.92 2.82 -4.49
CA ILE A 44 6.30 4.14 -4.25
C ILE A 44 6.09 4.90 -5.56
N PHE A 45 7.09 4.90 -6.45
CA PHE A 45 7.05 5.70 -7.67
C PHE A 45 6.24 5.04 -8.80
N HIS A 46 6.29 3.71 -8.93
CA HIS A 46 5.71 3.01 -10.08
C HIS A 46 4.41 2.28 -9.76
N ASP A 47 4.28 1.64 -8.60
CA ASP A 47 3.16 0.71 -8.33
C ASP A 47 2.10 1.25 -7.37
N MET A 48 2.49 2.09 -6.42
CA MET A 48 1.63 2.58 -5.34
C MET A 48 0.38 3.30 -5.84
N VAL A 49 0.54 4.23 -6.79
CA VAL A 49 -0.57 5.01 -7.34
C VAL A 49 -1.47 4.17 -8.26
N PRO A 50 -0.95 3.38 -9.21
CA PRO A 50 -1.77 2.46 -10.00
C PRO A 50 -2.57 1.46 -9.16
N LEU A 51 -1.96 0.86 -8.13
CA LEU A 51 -2.63 -0.11 -7.25
C LEU A 51 -3.82 0.50 -6.51
N LEU A 52 -3.71 1.75 -6.07
CA LEU A 52 -4.82 2.45 -5.42
C LEU A 52 -5.92 2.86 -6.40
N LYS A 53 -5.59 3.09 -7.68
CA LYS A 53 -6.58 3.37 -8.73
C LYS A 53 -7.34 2.11 -9.14
N SER A 54 -6.70 0.93 -9.10
CA SER A 54 -7.33 -0.34 -9.44
C SER A 54 -8.12 -0.97 -8.29
N THR A 55 -7.98 -0.49 -7.05
CA THR A 55 -8.66 -1.10 -5.90
C THR A 55 -10.15 -0.73 -5.87
N SER A 56 -11.02 -1.74 -5.95
CA SER A 56 -12.48 -1.59 -5.83
C SER A 56 -12.96 -1.50 -4.38
N GLY A 57 -12.09 -1.81 -3.42
CA GLY A 57 -12.38 -1.78 -1.98
C GLY A 57 -12.32 -0.35 -1.43
N VAL A 58 -13.44 0.35 -1.46
CA VAL A 58 -13.56 1.69 -0.85
C VAL A 58 -14.27 1.56 0.50
N LYS A 59 -13.57 1.83 1.60
CA LYS A 59 -14.20 1.94 2.91
C LYS A 59 -14.68 3.38 3.10
N LYS A 60 -15.99 3.58 3.16
CA LYS A 60 -16.59 4.88 3.52
C LYS A 60 -16.40 5.07 5.02
N LEU A 61 -15.81 6.19 5.43
CA LEU A 61 -15.72 6.54 6.85
C LEU A 61 -16.94 7.39 7.18
N TYR A 62 -17.68 6.96 8.19
CA TYR A 62 -18.94 7.54 8.66
C TYR A 62 -18.67 8.52 9.79
#